data_AF-A0A2R3ILH2-F1
#
_entry.id   AF-A0A2R3ILH2-F1
#
_cell.length_a   1.000
_cell.length_b   1.000
_cell.length_c   1.000
_cell.angle_alpha   90.00
_cell.angle_beta   90.00
_cell.angle_gamma   90.00
#
_symmetry.space_group_name_H-M   'P 1'
#
loop_
_entity.id
_entity.type
_entity.pdbx_description
1 polymer ?
#
loop_
_entity_poly.entity_id
_entity_poly.type
_entity_poly.pdbx_seq_one_letter_code
_entity_poly.pdbx_strand_id
1 'polypeptide(L)'
;MGYAVAVPYRKKGLAKALLTSSLEEFSGLLAKELAEPGFYVEAVVGVDNEPSKRVAGQFFTEPKETVDGESGLPALHYIKLVE
;
A
#
# COMPACT_ATOMS: atom_id res chain seq x y z
N MET A 1 -1.95 -6.42 -0.36
CA MET A 1 -2.99 -6.04 -1.35
C MET A 1 -2.35 -5.74 -2.69
N GLY A 2 -2.93 -6.17 -3.81
CA GLY A 2 -2.49 -5.81 -5.16
C GLY A 2 -3.52 -4.93 -5.86
N TYR A 3 -3.09 -3.84 -6.51
CA TYR A 3 -3.98 -2.99 -7.30
C TYR A 3 -3.32 -2.56 -8.61
N ALA A 4 -4.15 -2.32 -9.63
CA ALA A 4 -3.73 -1.75 -10.90
C ALA A 4 -4.84 -0.86 -11.46
N VAL A 5 -4.46 0.30 -11.98
CA VAL A 5 -5.38 1.18 -12.71
C VAL A 5 -4.99 1.18 -14.18
N ALA A 6 -5.94 0.81 -15.04
CA ALA A 6 -5.75 0.81 -16.48
C ALA A 6 -5.37 2.22 -16.97
N VAL A 7 -4.45 2.31 -17.94
CA VAL A 7 -3.83 3.56 -18.39
C VAL A 7 -4.86 4.68 -18.69
N PRO A 8 -5.98 4.43 -19.40
CA PRO A 8 -6.98 5.46 -19.70
C PRO A 8 -7.69 6.05 -18.47
N TYR A 9 -7.56 5.39 -17.31
CA TYR A 9 -8.23 5.74 -16.07
C TYR A 9 -7.26 6.24 -14.98
N ARG A 10 -5.96 6.30 -15.26
CA ARG A 10 -4.96 6.84 -14.33
C ARG A 10 -5.14 8.34 -14.12
N LYS A 11 -4.54 8.88 -13.05
CA LYS A 11 -4.59 10.30 -12.64
C LYS A 11 -5.99 10.83 -12.29
N LYS A 12 -6.98 9.95 -12.11
CA LYS A 12 -8.35 10.29 -11.67
C LYS A 12 -8.59 10.02 -10.18
N GLY A 13 -7.53 9.80 -9.40
CA GLY A 13 -7.64 9.47 -7.98
C GLY A 13 -8.08 8.03 -7.65
N LEU A 14 -8.35 7.19 -8.66
CA LEU A 14 -8.91 5.84 -8.46
C LEU A 14 -8.05 4.94 -7.56
N ALA A 15 -6.72 4.95 -7.72
CA ALA A 15 -5.83 4.15 -6.87
C ALA A 15 -5.93 4.57 -5.39
N LYS A 16 -6.00 5.88 -5.14
CA LYS A 16 -6.17 6.43 -3.79
C LYS A 16 -7.53 6.03 -3.23
N ALA A 17 -8.60 6.24 -3.98
CA ALA A 17 -9.96 5.93 -3.54
C ALA A 17 -10.12 4.44 -3.19
N LEU A 18 -9.56 3.56 -4.02
CA LEU A 18 -9.57 2.12 -3.77
C LEU A 18 -8.83 1.77 -2.47
N LEU A 19 -7.59 2.26 -2.30
CA LEU A 19 -6.79 1.98 -1.10
C LEU A 19 -7.46 2.54 0.17
N THR A 20 -8.02 3.74 0.12
CA THR A 20 -8.76 4.31 1.25
C THR A 20 -9.92 3.41 1.65
N SER A 21 -10.80 3.07 0.69
CA SER A 21 -11.97 2.23 0.96
C SER A 21 -11.59 0.85 1.51
N SER A 22 -10.54 0.23 0.97
CA SER A 22 -10.10 -1.09 1.44
C SER A 22 -9.46 -1.06 2.82
N LEU A 23 -8.69 -0.01 3.15
CA LEU A 23 -8.12 0.14 4.49
C LEU A 23 -9.21 0.38 5.54
N GLU A 24 -10.23 1.18 5.21
CA GLU A 24 -11.41 1.39 6.06
C GLU A 24 -12.19 0.08 6.27
N GLU A 25 -12.40 -0.69 5.20
CA GLU A 25 -13.05 -2.00 5.28
C GLU A 25 -12.26 -2.98 6.15
N PHE A 26 -10.94 -3.08 5.95
CA PHE A 26 -10.09 -3.97 6.75
C PHE A 26 -10.05 -3.56 8.22
N SER A 27 -9.95 -2.27 8.53
CA SER A 27 -10.03 -1.79 9.91
C SER A 27 -11.37 -2.19 10.53
N GLY A 28 -12.49 -1.96 9.86
CA GLY A 28 -13.81 -2.33 10.38
C GLY A 28 -14.01 -3.84 10.58
N LEU A 29 -13.53 -4.67 9.65
CA LEU A 29 -13.67 -6.13 9.73
C LEU A 29 -12.73 -6.76 10.76
N LEU A 30 -11.52 -6.23 10.92
CA LEU A 30 -10.47 -6.82 11.74
C LEU A 30 -10.35 -6.21 13.14
N ALA A 31 -10.92 -5.03 13.39
CA ALA A 31 -10.80 -4.32 14.67
C ALA A 31 -11.19 -5.17 15.90
N LYS A 32 -12.12 -6.12 15.75
CA LYS A 32 -12.53 -6.99 16.87
C LYS A 32 -11.55 -8.12 17.15
N GLU A 33 -10.93 -8.65 16.10
CA GLU A 33 -10.02 -9.81 16.19
C GLU A 33 -8.57 -9.39 16.45
N LEU A 34 -8.21 -8.16 16.05
CA LEU A 34 -6.85 -7.62 16.09
C LEU A 34 -6.78 -6.32 16.91
N ALA A 35 -7.54 -6.24 18.00
CA ALA A 35 -7.78 -4.99 18.75
C ALA A 35 -6.52 -4.36 19.37
N GLU A 36 -5.48 -5.13 19.71
CA GLU A 36 -4.21 -4.58 20.22
C GLU A 36 -3.02 -5.40 19.70
N PRO A 37 -2.00 -4.76 19.07
CA PRO A 37 -1.86 -3.32 18.80
C PRO A 37 -2.57 -2.85 17.51
N GLY A 38 -3.46 -3.65 16.92
CA GLY A 38 -3.95 -3.45 15.55
C GLY A 38 -3.33 -4.48 14.60
N PHE A 39 -3.24 -4.12 13.31
CA PHE A 39 -2.59 -4.94 12.29
C PHE A 39 -1.67 -4.12 11.39
N TYR A 40 -0.65 -4.78 10.84
CA TYR A 40 0.27 -4.14 9.92
C TYR A 40 -0.20 -4.30 8.48
N VAL A 41 -0.10 -3.22 7.72
CA VAL A 41 -0.22 -3.23 6.26
C VAL A 41 1.14 -2.96 5.66
N GLU A 42 1.51 -3.79 4.70
CA GLU A 42 2.76 -3.66 3.97
C GLU A 42 2.52 -3.39 2.49
N ALA A 43 3.41 -2.61 1.88
CA ALA A 43 3.47 -2.41 0.44
C ALA A 43 4.91 -2.56 -0.04
N VAL A 44 5.11 -3.31 -1.12
CA VAL A 44 6.39 -3.44 -1.83
C VAL A 44 6.20 -2.79 -3.20
N VAL A 45 7.01 -1.76 -3.49
CA VAL A 45 6.88 -0.96 -4.72
C VAL A 45 8.24 -0.87 -5.40
N GLY A 46 8.36 -1.33 -6.65
CA GLY A 46 9.60 -1.21 -7.42
C GLY A 46 10.12 0.24 -7.47
N VAL A 47 11.45 0.41 -7.37
CA VAL A 47 12.09 1.74 -7.28
C VAL A 47 11.78 2.65 -8.48
N ASP A 48 11.57 2.05 -9.65
CA ASP A 48 11.27 2.75 -10.91
C ASP A 48 9.77 3.04 -11.10
N ASN A 49 8.91 2.56 -10.20
CA ASN A 49 7.47 2.77 -10.27
C ASN A 49 7.05 4.08 -9.59
N GLU A 50 7.44 5.19 -10.20
CA GLU A 50 7.16 6.54 -9.72
C GLU A 50 5.67 6.81 -9.41
N PRO A 51 4.69 6.40 -10.24
CA PRO A 51 3.28 6.56 -9.91
C PRO A 51 2.87 5.84 -8.62
N SER A 52 3.29 4.59 -8.43
CA SER A 52 2.96 3.83 -7.23
C SER A 52 3.68 4.36 -5.99
N LYS A 53 4.92 4.84 -6.11
CA LYS A 53 5.62 5.52 -5.00
C LYS A 53 4.85 6.74 -4.51
N ARG A 54 4.33 7.57 -5.43
CA ARG A 54 3.49 8.73 -5.06
C ARG A 54 2.18 8.36 -4.40
N VAL A 55 1.59 7.22 -4.77
CA VAL A 55 0.37 6.73 -4.10
C VAL A 55 0.74 6.20 -2.71
N ALA A 56 1.75 5.33 -2.60
CA ALA A 56 2.20 4.77 -1.34
C ALA A 56 2.58 5.85 -0.32
N GLY A 57 3.32 6.88 -0.74
CA GLY A 57 3.70 8.01 0.11
C GLY A 57 2.54 8.86 0.66
N GLN A 58 1.30 8.63 0.22
CA GLN A 58 0.12 9.25 0.84
C GLN A 58 -0.42 8.47 2.04
N PHE A 59 -0.06 7.19 2.17
CA PHE A 59 -0.60 6.29 3.19
C PHE A 59 0.46 5.83 4.19
N PHE A 60 1.71 5.72 3.74
CA PHE A 60 2.85 5.20 4.49
C PHE A 60 3.95 6.25 4.63
N THR A 61 4.75 6.14 5.68
CA THR A 61 5.93 6.97 5.93
C THR A 61 7.21 6.15 5.80
N GLU A 62 8.30 6.79 5.39
CA GLU A 62 9.68 6.26 5.49
C GLU A 62 9.88 4.83 4.94
N PRO A 63 9.86 4.62 3.61
CA PRO A 63 10.17 3.32 3.05
C PRO A 63 11.62 2.91 3.31
N LYS A 64 11.84 1.59 3.40
CA LYS A 64 13.17 0.98 3.39
C LYS A 64 13.46 0.38 2.03
N GLU A 65 14.70 0.48 1.57
CA GLU A 65 15.14 -0.26 0.38
C GLU A 65 15.10 -1.76 0.63
N THR A 66 14.65 -2.52 -0.36
CA THR A 66 14.60 -3.97 -0.33
C THR A 66 14.78 -4.54 -1.73
N VAL A 67 14.80 -5.87 -1.83
CA VAL A 67 14.65 -6.60 -3.10
C VAL A 67 13.30 -7.28 -3.09
N ASP A 68 12.51 -7.08 -4.14
CA ASP A 68 11.25 -7.80 -4.32
C ASP A 68 11.54 -9.30 -4.49
N GLY A 69 10.98 -10.12 -3.62
CA GLY A 69 11.22 -11.57 -3.60
C GLY A 69 10.69 -12.30 -4.83
N GLU A 70 9.70 -11.74 -5.52
CA GLU A 70 9.11 -12.37 -6.71
C GLU A 70 9.86 -11.99 -7.99
N SER A 71 10.16 -10.71 -8.19
CA SER A 71 10.85 -10.24 -9.40
C SER A 71 12.37 -10.22 -9.29
N GLY A 72 12.93 -10.25 -8.07
CA GLY A 72 14.35 -10.06 -7.82
C GLY A 72 14.85 -8.63 -8.06
N LEU A 73 13.95 -7.68 -8.30
CA LEU A 73 14.31 -6.29 -8.62
C LEU A 73 14.33 -5.39 -7.37
N PRO A 74 15.09 -4.29 -7.39
CA PRO A 74 15.06 -3.31 -6.31
C PRO A 74 13.67 -2.73 -6.07
N ALA A 75 13.28 -2.65 -4.81
CA ALA A 75 11.99 -2.14 -4.38
C ALA A 75 12.10 -1.30 -3.10
N LEU A 76 11.01 -0.61 -2.78
CA LEU A 76 10.79 0.12 -1.55
C LEU A 76 9.73 -0.64 -0.74
N HIS A 77 10.06 -0.99 0.49
CA HIS A 77 9.18 -1.62 1.46
C HIS A 77 8.62 -0.57 2.41
N TYR A 78 7.29 -0.49 2.44
CA TYR A 78 6.53 0.39 3.31
C TYR A 78 5.79 -0.48 4.32
N ILE A 79 5.79 -0.05 5.59
CA ILE A 79 5.06 -0.70 6.67
C ILE A 79 4.27 0.37 7.43
N LYS A 80 3.02 0.06 7.77
CA LYS A 80 2.19 0.91 8.62
C LYS A 80 1.37 0.07 9.58
N LEU A 81 1.32 0.48 10.84
CA LEU A 81 0.33 -0.01 11.80
C LEU A 81 -1.01 0.66 11.53
N VAL A 82 -2.07 -0.16 11.47
CA VAL A 82 -3.47 0.26 11.46
C VAL A 82 -4.06 -0.18 12.79
N GLU A 83 -4.39 0.80 13.62
CA GLU A 83 -5.03 0.65 14.93
C GLU A 83 -6.55 0.39 14.79
#